data_AF-A0A448MQ11-F1
#
_entry.id   AF-A0A448MQ11-F1
#
_cell.length_a   1.000
_cell.length_b   1.000
_cell.length_c   1.000
_cell.angle_alpha   90.00
_cell.angle_beta   90.00
_cell.angle_gamma   90.00
#
_symmetry.space_group_name_H-M   'P 1'
#
loop_
_entity.id
_entity.type
_entity.pdbx_description
1 polymer ?
#
loop_
_entity_poly.entity_id
_entity_poly.type
_entity_poly.pdbx_seq_one_letter_code
_entity_poly.pdbx_strand_id
1 'polypeptide(L)'
;MGFLWSKVMTEQKLTRRQKAEMYLQNPNMRRMLNVLSFAEGTEKHGYHTNFGGSRLEDLSWHPNKVLGRTKDGVTTATGRYQFLGSTFNDQAKN
;
A
#
# COMPACT_ATOMS: atom_id res chain seq x y z
N MET A 1 -48.40 21.43 14.15
CA MET A 1 -47.72 20.61 15.18
C MET A 1 -46.66 19.74 14.50
N GLY A 2 -45.38 20.09 14.68
CA GLY A 2 -44.19 19.23 14.59
C GLY A 2 -43.93 18.34 13.36
N PHE A 3 -43.33 18.90 12.31
CA PHE A 3 -42.44 18.18 11.39
C PHE A 3 -41.12 17.87 12.12
N LEU A 4 -40.61 16.63 12.09
CA LEU A 4 -39.18 16.34 11.94
C LEU A 4 -38.96 14.82 11.90
N TRP A 5 -38.61 14.38 10.70
CA TRP A 5 -38.06 13.07 10.41
C TRP A 5 -36.89 12.78 11.35
N SER A 6 -37.02 11.76 12.21
CA SER A 6 -35.87 11.19 12.89
C SER A 6 -35.07 10.43 11.83
N LYS A 7 -34.09 11.11 11.25
CA LYS A 7 -33.01 10.49 10.47
C LYS A 7 -32.54 9.27 11.25
N VAL A 8 -32.80 8.09 10.72
CA VAL A 8 -31.95 6.92 10.92
C VAL A 8 -30.54 7.43 10.65
N MET A 9 -29.75 7.64 11.71
CA MET A 9 -28.34 8.02 11.58
C MET A 9 -27.63 6.80 11.04
N THR A 10 -27.57 6.70 9.72
CA THR A 10 -26.80 5.67 9.03
C THR A 10 -25.34 5.87 9.39
N GLU A 11 -24.73 4.90 10.07
CA GLU A 11 -23.27 4.82 10.19
C GLU A 11 -22.68 4.95 8.79
N GLN A 12 -21.99 6.06 8.50
CA GLN A 12 -21.24 6.16 7.27
C GLN A 12 -20.11 5.15 7.30
N LYS A 13 -20.26 4.07 6.52
CA LYS A 13 -19.25 3.02 6.37
C LYS A 13 -17.97 3.65 5.80
N LEU A 14 -16.90 3.65 6.60
CA LEU A 14 -15.59 4.17 6.21
C LEU A 14 -15.14 3.60 4.85
N THR A 15 -14.51 4.45 4.04
CA THR A 15 -13.86 4.02 2.79
C THR A 15 -12.69 3.08 3.09
N ARG A 16 -12.23 2.32 2.09
CA ARG A 16 -11.08 1.42 2.22
C ARG A 16 -9.82 2.16 2.69
N ARG A 17 -9.59 3.38 2.16
CA ARG A 17 -8.49 4.26 2.57
C ARG A 17 -8.59 4.66 4.04
N GLN A 18 -9.76 5.15 4.47
CA GLN A 18 -9.97 5.55 5.86
C GLN A 18 -9.77 4.39 6.84
N LYS A 19 -10.21 3.17 6.48
CA LYS A 19 -9.94 1.97 7.28
C LYS A 19 -8.45 1.66 7.37
N ALA A 20 -7.71 1.78 6.27
CA ALA A 20 -6.26 1.58 6.27
C ALA A 20 -5.56 2.62 7.17
N GLU A 21 -5.94 3.90 7.08
CA GLU A 21 -5.43 4.97 7.94
C GLU A 21 -5.72 4.71 9.42
N MET A 22 -6.91 4.19 9.75
CA MET A 22 -7.25 3.76 11.11
C MET A 22 -6.37 2.61 11.59
N TYR A 23 -6.14 1.59 10.75
CA TYR A 23 -5.27 0.46 11.10
C TYR A 23 -3.82 0.92 11.36
N LEU A 24 -3.33 1.93 10.63
CA LEU A 24 -1.98 2.49 10.84
C LEU A 24 -1.79 3.17 12.21
N GLN A 25 -2.88 3.52 12.90
CA GLN A 25 -2.84 4.02 14.28
C GLN A 25 -2.57 2.90 15.29
N ASN A 26 -2.84 1.63 14.94
CA ASN A 26 -2.54 0.50 15.81
C ASN A 26 -1.02 0.18 15.76
N PRO A 27 -0.30 0.18 16.90
CA PRO A 27 1.13 -0.11 16.93
C PRO A 27 1.48 -1.52 16.41
N ASN A 28 0.58 -2.50 16.57
CA ASN A 28 0.81 -3.86 16.07
C ASN A 28 0.79 -3.92 14.54
N MET A 29 -0.01 -3.07 13.88
CA MET A 29 0.01 -2.96 12.42
C MET A 29 1.34 -2.41 11.94
N ARG A 30 1.93 -1.42 12.63
CA ARG A 30 3.27 -0.91 12.29
C ARG A 30 4.34 -1.98 12.45
N ARG A 31 4.26 -2.80 13.50
CA ARG A 31 5.16 -3.95 13.71
C ARG A 31 5.04 -4.98 12.59
N MET A 32 3.82 -5.31 12.18
CA MET A 32 3.58 -6.22 11.07
C MET A 32 4.17 -5.70 9.76
N LEU A 33 4.00 -4.41 9.45
CA LEU A 33 4.60 -3.79 8.27
C LEU A 33 6.14 -3.83 8.30
N ASN A 34 6.76 -3.72 9.48
CA ASN A 34 8.20 -3.92 9.61
C ASN A 34 8.62 -5.36 9.31
N VAL A 35 7.85 -6.36 9.78
CA VAL A 35 8.09 -7.78 9.45
C VAL A 35 8.00 -8.02 7.95
N LEU A 36 7.02 -7.42 7.27
CA LEU A 36 6.92 -7.51 5.79
C LEU A 36 8.14 -6.88 5.11
N SER A 37 8.58 -5.72 5.57
CA SER A 37 9.79 -5.06 5.03
C SER A 37 11.05 -5.92 5.19
N PHE A 38 11.19 -6.61 6.33
CA PHE A 38 12.27 -7.57 6.57
C PHE A 38 12.17 -8.77 5.62
N ALA A 39 10.98 -9.37 5.49
CA ALA A 39 10.77 -10.52 4.61
C ALA A 39 11.05 -10.21 3.14
N GLU A 40 10.73 -9.00 2.69
CA GLU A 40 11.01 -8.51 1.33
C GLU A 40 12.46 -8.01 1.15
N GLY A 41 13.27 -7.94 2.22
CA GLY A 41 14.65 -7.47 2.17
C GLY A 41 14.79 -5.97 1.86
N THR A 42 13.79 -5.16 2.21
CA THR A 42 13.71 -3.73 1.83
C THR A 42 14.17 -2.77 2.92
N GLU A 43 14.71 -3.25 4.04
CA GLU A 43 15.02 -2.43 5.21
C GLU A 43 16.00 -1.28 4.92
N LYS A 44 16.94 -1.50 3.99
CA LYS A 44 17.98 -0.52 3.65
C LYS A 44 17.44 0.77 3.03
N HIS A 45 16.50 0.65 2.09
CA HIS A 45 15.97 1.80 1.33
C HIS A 45 14.46 2.00 1.54
N GLY A 46 13.78 1.09 2.25
CA GLY A 46 12.37 1.17 2.58
C GLY A 46 11.51 1.35 1.33
N TYR A 47 10.74 2.44 1.31
CA TYR A 47 9.88 2.82 0.18
C TYR A 47 10.65 3.12 -1.11
N HIS A 48 11.95 3.38 -1.03
CA HIS A 48 12.81 3.61 -2.18
C HIS A 48 13.47 2.32 -2.70
N THR A 49 12.99 1.13 -2.37
CA THR A 49 13.65 -0.12 -2.80
C THR A 49 13.07 -0.63 -4.11
N ASN A 50 13.86 -0.69 -5.17
CA ASN A 50 13.54 -1.49 -6.35
C ASN A 50 13.87 -2.97 -6.09
N PHE A 51 13.20 -3.87 -6.81
CA PHE A 51 13.65 -5.25 -6.92
C PHE A 51 15.15 -5.32 -7.27
N GLY A 52 15.89 -6.20 -6.61
CA GLY A 52 17.35 -6.27 -6.70
C GLY A 52 18.11 -5.27 -5.81
N GLY A 53 17.41 -4.44 -5.02
CA GLY A 53 18.00 -3.63 -3.95
C GLY A 53 18.53 -2.25 -4.37
N SER A 54 18.32 -1.84 -5.63
CA SER A 54 18.68 -0.48 -6.08
C SER A 54 17.70 0.56 -5.50
N ARG A 55 18.14 1.82 -5.46
CA ARG A 55 17.32 2.93 -4.95
C ARG A 55 16.43 3.51 -6.05
N LEU A 56 15.13 3.64 -5.75
CA LEU A 56 14.14 4.42 -6.50
C LEU A 56 14.19 5.87 -6.01
N GLU A 57 14.27 6.84 -6.91
CA GLU A 57 14.32 8.27 -6.52
C GLU A 57 12.93 8.90 -6.42
N ASP A 58 12.09 8.66 -7.42
CA ASP A 58 10.76 9.26 -7.52
C ASP A 58 9.69 8.36 -6.87
N LEU A 59 9.00 8.88 -5.85
CA LEU A 59 7.90 8.21 -5.16
C LEU A 59 6.51 8.73 -5.56
N SER A 60 6.43 9.61 -6.56
CA SER A 60 5.15 10.17 -7.03
C SER A 60 4.25 9.11 -7.67
N TRP A 61 4.84 8.10 -8.31
CA TRP A 61 4.13 7.00 -8.94
C TRP A 61 4.96 5.72 -8.99
N HIS A 62 4.31 4.56 -9.10
CA HIS A 62 5.01 3.29 -9.30
C HIS A 62 5.71 3.28 -10.69
N PRO A 63 7.00 2.93 -10.80
CA PRO A 63 7.75 3.13 -12.04
C PRO A 63 7.27 2.27 -13.21
N ASN A 64 6.55 1.16 -12.95
CA ASN A 64 6.04 0.23 -13.97
C ASN A 64 7.12 -0.32 -14.91
N LYS A 65 8.38 -0.33 -14.45
CA LYS A 65 9.53 -0.86 -15.16
C LYS A 65 9.77 -2.30 -14.77
N VAL A 66 10.14 -3.15 -15.74
CA VAL A 66 10.64 -4.50 -15.45
C VAL A 66 12.02 -4.36 -14.80
N LEU A 67 12.15 -4.85 -13.57
CA LEU A 67 13.35 -4.71 -12.74
C LEU A 67 14.12 -6.03 -12.58
N GLY A 68 13.53 -7.16 -12.98
CA GLY A 68 14.19 -8.45 -12.92
C GLY A 68 13.31 -9.60 -13.36
N ARG A 69 13.79 -10.83 -13.11
CA ARG A 69 13.03 -12.08 -13.32
C ARG A 69 13.06 -12.95 -12.07
N THR A 70 11.92 -13.52 -11.75
CA THR A 70 11.73 -14.57 -10.74
C THR A 70 11.46 -15.91 -11.45
N LYS A 71 11.15 -16.96 -10.69
CA LYS A 71 10.71 -18.24 -11.24
C LYS A 71 9.40 -18.12 -12.04
N ASP A 72 8.58 -17.13 -11.71
CA ASP A 72 7.24 -16.93 -12.28
C ASP A 72 7.23 -15.92 -13.44
N GLY A 73 8.39 -15.38 -13.82
CA GLY A 73 8.53 -14.47 -14.96
C GLY A 73 9.17 -13.14 -14.61
N VAL A 74 8.87 -12.10 -15.39
CA VAL A 74 9.39 -10.75 -15.14
C VAL A 74 8.68 -10.10 -13.95
N THR A 75 9.41 -9.29 -13.18
CA THR A 75 8.86 -8.56 -12.03
C THR A 75 9.05 -7.05 -12.20
N THR A 76 8.09 -6.30 -11.66
CA THR A 76 8.12 -4.84 -11.53
C THR A 76 8.14 -4.39 -10.08
N ALA A 77 8.38 -5.33 -9.16
CA ALA A 77 8.26 -5.13 -7.72
C ALA A 77 9.09 -3.94 -7.22
N THR A 78 8.41 -3.00 -6.56
CA THR A 78 9.04 -1.78 -6.05
C THR A 78 8.42 -1.35 -4.71
N GLY A 79 9.20 -0.63 -3.92
CA GLY A 79 8.80 -0.06 -2.65
C GLY A 79 8.97 -1.02 -1.48
N ARG A 80 8.60 -0.53 -0.29
CA ARG A 80 8.86 -1.22 0.98
C ARG A 80 8.22 -2.60 1.07
N TYR A 81 7.08 -2.77 0.40
CA TYR A 81 6.29 -3.99 0.40
C TYR A 81 6.22 -4.64 -1.00
N GLN A 82 7.17 -4.28 -1.88
CA GLN A 82 7.39 -4.91 -3.19
C GLN A 82 6.12 -5.10 -4.04
N PHE A 83 5.25 -4.07 -4.08
CA PHE A 83 4.06 -4.11 -4.92
C PHE A 83 4.44 -4.20 -6.40
N LEU A 84 3.68 -4.99 -7.17
CA LEU A 84 3.76 -5.00 -8.62
C LEU A 84 3.05 -3.78 -9.21
N GLY A 85 3.53 -3.34 -10.37
CA GLY A 85 2.94 -2.20 -11.07
C GLY A 85 1.48 -2.39 -11.46
N SER A 86 1.10 -3.59 -11.86
CA SER A 86 -0.30 -3.95 -12.12
C SER A 86 -1.17 -3.75 -10.86
N THR A 87 -0.73 -4.31 -9.73
CA THR A 87 -1.43 -4.18 -8.44
C THR A 87 -1.55 -2.72 -8.00
N PHE A 88 -0.47 -1.93 -8.13
CA PHE A 88 -0.50 -0.51 -7.79
C PHE A 88 -1.50 0.25 -8.66
N ASN A 89 -1.44 0.07 -9.98
CA ASN A 89 -2.32 0.76 -10.92
C ASN A 89 -3.80 0.42 -10.67
N ASP A 90 -4.10 -0.81 -10.27
CA ASP A 90 -5.48 -1.20 -9.95
C ASP A 90 -5.98 -0.61 -8.62
N GLN A 91 -5.11 -0.50 -7.62
CA GLN A 91 -5.48 0.18 -6.37
C GLN A 91 -5.57 1.70 -6.53
N ALA A 92 -4.75 2.32 -7.39
CA ALA A 92 -4.72 3.77 -7.59
C ALA A 92 -5.93 4.33 -8.35
N LYS A 93 -6.72 3.48 -9.02
CA LYS A 93 -7.98 3.87 -9.69
C LYS A 93 -9.15 4.07 -8.71
N ASN A 94 -9.04 3.56 -7.48
CA ASN A 94 -10.11 3.47 -6.48
C ASN A 94 -9.87 4.40 -5.28
#